data_AF-A0A943B1E5-F1
#
_entry.id   AF-A0A943B1E5-F1
#
_cell.length_a   1.000
_cell.length_b   1.000
_cell.length_c   1.000
_cell.angle_alpha   90.00
_cell.angle_beta   90.00
_cell.angle_gamma   90.00
#
_symmetry.space_group_name_H-M   'P 1'
#
loop_
_entity.id
_entity.type
_entity.pdbx_description
1 polymer ?
#
loop_
_entity_poly.entity_id
_entity_poly.type
_entity_poly.pdbx_seq_one_letter_code
_entity_poly.pdbx_strand_id
1 'polypeptide(L)'
;MKKIIITCPSCHKKMKVLNKVAKYKCPSCGHIYKVNPFMLAGFKIKGFFTGIIETGKDIKNNIKYKINSIRATYNYMKQMKQNMKNNPNWSNYHREQREMKNANKRSFKDFFRKK
;
A
#
# COMPACT_ATOMS: atom_id res chain seq x y z
N MET A 1 -21.81 27.98 14.45
CA MET A 1 -22.04 26.66 15.10
C MET A 1 -21.08 25.62 14.50
N LYS A 2 -20.35 24.85 15.32
CA LYS A 2 -19.41 23.82 14.81
C LYS A 2 -20.18 22.58 14.31
N LYS A 3 -19.80 22.05 13.15
CA LYS A 3 -20.34 20.80 12.57
C LYS A 3 -19.41 19.64 12.90
N ILE A 4 -19.97 18.49 13.27
CA ILE A 4 -19.25 17.24 13.54
C ILE A 4 -19.66 16.16 12.54
N ILE A 5 -18.73 15.26 12.22
CA ILE A 5 -19.02 14.09 11.38
C ILE A 5 -19.42 12.97 12.31
N ILE A 6 -20.64 12.45 12.12
CA ILE A 6 -21.15 11.32 12.89
C ILE A 6 -21.57 10.18 11.96
N THR A 7 -21.58 8.98 12.49
CA THR A 7 -21.98 7.78 11.77
C THR A 7 -23.42 7.44 12.13
N CYS A 8 -24.28 7.26 11.12
CA CYS A 8 -25.66 6.84 11.35
C CYS A 8 -25.70 5.47 12.05
N PRO A 9 -26.53 5.28 13.09
CA PRO A 9 -26.65 3.98 13.75
C PRO A 9 -27.32 2.91 12.89
N SER A 10 -28.17 3.30 11.92
CA SER A 10 -28.92 2.36 11.08
C SER A 10 -28.19 1.98 9.79
N CYS A 11 -27.64 2.96 9.05
CA CYS A 11 -27.00 2.68 7.76
C CYS A 11 -25.47 2.80 7.76
N HIS A 12 -24.86 3.12 8.91
CA HIS A 12 -23.40 3.30 9.07
C HIS A 12 -22.74 4.31 8.12
N LYS A 13 -23.51 5.09 7.37
CA LYS A 13 -23.01 6.18 6.54
C LYS A 13 -22.63 7.38 7.39
N LYS A 14 -21.52 8.04 7.02
CA LYS A 14 -21.03 9.27 7.67
C LYS A 14 -21.89 10.45 7.21
N MET A 15 -22.28 11.32 8.15
CA MET A 15 -23.02 12.55 7.86
C MET A 15 -22.50 13.72 8.71
N LYS A 16 -22.70 14.94 8.22
CA LYS A 16 -22.35 16.16 8.94
C LYS A 16 -23.56 16.66 9.72
N VAL A 17 -23.47 16.73 11.04
CA VAL A 17 -24.51 17.33 11.89
C VAL A 17 -23.96 18.51 12.68
N LEU A 18 -24.85 19.36 13.17
CA LEU A 18 -24.47 20.40 14.13
C LEU A 18 -24.08 19.75 15.46
N ASN A 19 -23.08 20.30 16.14
CA ASN A 19 -22.65 19.82 17.46
C ASN A 19 -23.63 20.25 18.56
N LYS A 20 -24.86 19.71 18.53
CA LYS A 20 -25.94 20.00 19.48
C LYS A 20 -26.68 18.70 19.82
N VAL A 21 -27.22 18.63 21.04
CA VAL A 21 -28.12 17.56 21.46
C VAL A 21 -29.48 17.81 20.80
N ALA A 22 -29.80 17.05 19.75
CA ALA A 22 -31.05 17.15 19.01
C ALA A 22 -31.41 15.82 18.35
N LYS A 23 -32.63 15.73 17.81
CA LYS A 23 -33.03 14.66 16.91
C LYS A 23 -32.51 14.97 15.50
N TYR A 24 -31.76 14.04 14.92
CA TYR A 24 -31.23 14.17 13.56
C TYR A 24 -31.85 13.12 12.65
N LYS A 25 -32.24 13.54 11.45
CA LYS A 25 -32.69 12.65 10.37
C LYS A 25 -31.49 12.28 9.50
N CYS A 26 -31.28 10.99 9.30
CA CYS A 26 -30.25 10.53 8.36
C CYS A 26 -30.68 10.85 6.92
N PRO A 27 -29.85 11.53 6.12
CA PRO A 27 -30.18 11.83 4.72
C PRO A 27 -30.17 10.58 3.83
N SER A 28 -29.47 9.52 4.24
CA SER A 28 -29.31 8.31 3.41
C SER A 28 -30.36 7.23 3.68
N CYS A 29 -30.88 7.11 4.89
CA CYS A 29 -31.87 6.08 5.24
C CYS A 29 -33.16 6.65 5.86
N GLY A 30 -33.27 7.96 6.03
CA GLY A 30 -34.45 8.61 6.62
C GLY A 30 -34.66 8.37 8.11
N HIS A 31 -33.87 7.48 8.75
CA HIS A 31 -34.00 7.15 10.16
C HIS A 31 -33.73 8.38 11.06
N ILE A 32 -34.62 8.63 12.01
CA ILE A 32 -34.51 9.71 13.00
C ILE A 32 -33.94 9.13 14.29
N TYR A 33 -32.83 9.69 14.77
CA TYR A 33 -32.22 9.27 16.03
C TYR A 33 -31.87 10.48 16.90
N LYS A 34 -31.91 10.29 18.23
CA LYS A 34 -31.58 11.33 19.20
C LYS A 34 -30.10 11.25 19.55
N VAL A 35 -29.38 12.34 19.40
CA VAL A 35 -27.96 12.42 19.78
C VAL A 35 -27.88 12.87 21.24
N ASN A 36 -27.41 11.98 22.11
CA ASN A 36 -27.18 12.25 23.54
C ASN A 36 -25.79 12.86 23.79
N PRO A 37 -25.57 13.55 24.93
CA PRO A 37 -24.25 14.09 25.31
C PRO A 37 -23.14 13.03 25.30
N PHE A 38 -23.46 11.82 25.77
CA PHE A 38 -22.53 10.69 25.79
C PHE A 38 -22.09 10.27 24.38
N MET A 39 -23.02 10.24 23.41
CA MET A 39 -22.68 9.96 22.01
C MET A 39 -21.80 11.06 21.42
N LEU A 40 -22.07 12.33 21.76
CA LEU A 40 -21.29 13.48 21.34
C LEU A 40 -19.82 13.37 21.80
N ALA A 41 -19.61 12.94 23.05
CA ALA A 41 -18.28 12.67 23.59
C ALA A 41 -17.60 11.49 22.89
N GLY A 42 -18.33 10.40 22.65
CA GLY A 42 -17.84 9.23 21.92
C GLY A 42 -17.40 9.53 20.48
N PHE A 43 -18.10 10.43 19.77
CA PHE A 43 -17.72 10.83 18.41
C PHE A 43 -16.39 11.60 18.36
N LYS A 44 -16.07 12.41 19.39
CA LYS A 44 -14.74 13.05 19.50
C LYS A 44 -13.63 12.01 19.67
N ILE A 45 -13.89 10.99 20.47
CA ILE A 45 -12.91 9.94 20.79
C ILE A 45 -12.67 9.03 19.56
N LYS A 46 -13.74 8.64 18.83
CA LYS A 46 -13.60 7.80 17.63
C LYS A 46 -12.73 8.43 16.54
N GLY A 47 -12.79 9.75 16.35
CA GLY A 47 -11.94 10.44 15.36
C GLY A 47 -10.44 10.38 15.68
N PHE A 48 -10.08 10.29 16.97
CA PHE A 48 -8.70 10.14 17.43
C PHE A 48 -8.18 8.71 17.24
N PHE A 49 -9.00 7.70 17.57
CA PHE A 49 -8.60 6.29 17.45
C PHE A 49 -8.47 5.79 16.01
N THR A 50 -9.23 6.32 15.05
CA THR A 50 -9.06 5.95 13.63
C THR A 50 -7.67 6.29 13.11
N GLY A 51 -7.10 7.45 13.52
CA GLY A 51 -5.74 7.84 13.13
C GLY A 51 -4.67 6.92 13.70
N ILE A 52 -4.85 6.43 14.94
CA ILE A 52 -3.89 5.52 15.59
C ILE A 52 -3.90 4.14 14.91
N ILE A 53 -5.07 3.63 14.52
CA ILE A 53 -5.18 2.29 13.89
C ILE A 53 -4.57 2.28 12.47
N GLU A 54 -4.80 3.33 11.67
CA GLU A 54 -4.17 3.44 10.35
C GLU A 54 -2.65 3.53 10.46
N THR A 55 -2.14 4.39 11.37
CA THR A 55 -0.70 4.52 11.62
C THR A 55 -0.06 3.19 12.06
N GLY A 56 -0.73 2.43 12.93
CA GLY A 56 -0.24 1.12 13.37
C GLY A 56 -0.16 0.07 12.25
N LYS A 57 -1.10 0.09 11.29
CA LYS A 57 -1.08 -0.82 10.12
C LYS A 57 0.05 -0.49 9.15
N ASP A 58 0.31 0.80 8.92
CA ASP A 58 1.39 1.23 8.03
C ASP A 58 2.78 0.88 8.58
N ILE A 59 2.98 1.04 9.90
CA ILE A 59 4.22 0.62 10.57
C ILE A 59 4.46 -0.89 10.38
N LYS A 60 3.41 -1.71 10.58
CA LYS A 60 3.52 -3.17 10.44
C LYS A 60 3.85 -3.59 9.01
N ASN A 61 3.21 -2.98 8.01
CA ASN A 61 3.45 -3.30 6.61
C ASN A 61 4.86 -2.87 6.17
N ASN A 62 5.33 -1.70 6.58
CA ASN A 62 6.66 -1.20 6.22
C ASN A 62 7.78 -2.07 6.81
N ILE A 63 7.63 -2.55 8.06
CA ILE A 63 8.56 -3.51 8.67
C ILE A 63 8.58 -4.83 7.90
N LYS A 64 7.41 -5.36 7.52
CA LYS A 64 7.30 -6.60 6.74
C LYS A 64 7.98 -6.47 5.37
N TYR A 65 7.82 -5.33 4.69
CA TYR A 65 8.48 -5.04 3.42
C TYR A 65 10.01 -5.01 3.56
N LYS A 66 10.55 -4.32 4.58
CA LYS A 66 11.99 -4.28 4.86
C LYS A 66 12.57 -5.67 5.16
N ILE A 67 11.88 -6.51 5.92
CA ILE A 67 12.36 -7.87 6.23
C ILE A 67 12.36 -8.75 4.98
N ASN A 68 11.31 -8.68 4.16
CA ASN A 68 11.22 -9.46 2.94
C ASN A 68 12.27 -9.03 1.90
N SER A 69 12.53 -7.72 1.76
CA SER A 69 13.58 -7.24 0.85
C SER A 69 14.97 -7.68 1.30
N ILE A 70 15.29 -7.64 2.59
CA ILE A 70 16.56 -8.14 3.13
C ILE A 70 16.71 -9.64 2.86
N ARG A 71 15.67 -10.45 3.10
CA ARG A 71 15.69 -11.89 2.79
C ARG A 71 15.89 -12.17 1.31
N ALA A 72 15.20 -11.43 0.44
CA ALA A 72 15.34 -11.56 -1.00
C ALA A 72 16.76 -11.22 -1.47
N THR A 73 17.32 -10.11 -0.98
CA THR A 73 18.72 -9.72 -1.26
C THR A 73 19.71 -10.76 -0.74
N TYR A 74 19.51 -11.29 0.46
CA TYR A 74 20.36 -12.33 1.02
C TYR A 74 20.32 -13.62 0.19
N ASN A 75 19.13 -14.07 -0.20
CA ASN A 75 18.97 -15.26 -1.05
C ASN A 75 19.61 -15.05 -2.42
N TYR A 76 19.46 -13.86 -3.02
CA TYR A 76 20.14 -13.50 -4.26
C TYR A 76 21.66 -13.53 -4.12
N MET A 77 22.22 -12.90 -3.08
CA MET A 77 23.65 -12.93 -2.81
C MET A 77 24.18 -14.34 -2.54
N LYS A 78 23.41 -15.18 -1.84
CA LYS A 78 23.76 -16.58 -1.58
C LYS A 78 23.79 -17.40 -2.88
N GLN A 79 22.79 -17.27 -3.74
CA GLN A 79 22.76 -17.92 -5.05
C GLN A 79 23.91 -17.42 -5.92
N MET A 80 24.16 -16.11 -5.96
CA MET A 80 25.28 -15.51 -6.70
C MET A 80 26.62 -16.08 -6.22
N LYS A 81 26.82 -16.20 -4.90
CA LYS A 81 28.04 -16.77 -4.31
C LYS A 81 28.21 -18.25 -4.66
N GLN A 82 27.14 -19.04 -4.64
CA GLN A 82 27.18 -20.44 -5.08
C GLN A 82 27.51 -20.55 -6.57
N ASN A 83 26.90 -19.71 -7.39
CA ASN A 83 27.12 -19.72 -8.82
C ASN A 83 28.54 -19.26 -9.20
N MET A 84 29.13 -18.29 -8.48
CA MET A 84 30.54 -17.92 -8.64
C MET A 84 31.51 -19.01 -8.18
N LYS A 85 31.16 -19.78 -7.14
CA LYS A 85 31.97 -20.92 -6.70
C LYS A 85 32.02 -22.04 -7.75
N ASN A 86 30.91 -22.26 -8.45
CA ASN A 86 30.81 -23.30 -9.47
C ASN A 86 31.37 -22.84 -10.83
N ASN A 87 31.37 -21.54 -11.13
CA ASN A 87 32.00 -20.97 -12.32
C ASN A 87 32.64 -19.60 -11.99
N PRO A 88 33.98 -19.50 -11.93
CA PRO A 88 34.67 -18.26 -11.54
C PRO A 88 34.47 -17.11 -12.56
N ASN A 89 34.09 -17.40 -13.81
CA ASN A 89 33.77 -16.37 -14.82
C ASN A 89 32.30 -15.93 -14.78
N TRP A 90 31.53 -16.33 -13.76
CA TRP A 90 30.11 -15.97 -13.66
C TRP A 90 29.91 -14.45 -13.76
N SER A 91 30.76 -13.65 -13.10
CA SER A 91 30.67 -12.18 -13.13
C SER A 91 30.63 -11.59 -14.56
N ASN A 92 31.20 -12.27 -15.56
CA ASN A 92 31.10 -11.88 -16.98
C ASN A 92 29.96 -12.58 -17.74
N TYR A 93 29.36 -13.65 -17.22
CA TYR A 93 28.27 -14.40 -17.88
C TYR A 93 27.12 -13.50 -18.36
N HIS A 94 26.72 -12.52 -17.54
CA HIS A 94 25.69 -11.55 -17.91
C HIS A 94 26.17 -10.51 -18.94
N ARG A 95 27.47 -10.19 -18.96
CA ARG A 95 28.07 -9.30 -19.96
C ARG A 95 28.12 -10.01 -21.31
N GLU A 96 28.56 -11.26 -21.33
CA GLU A 96 28.61 -12.12 -22.52
C GLU A 96 27.19 -12.34 -23.10
N GLN A 97 26.18 -12.60 -22.26
CA GLN A 97 24.78 -12.69 -22.70
C GLN A 97 24.27 -11.41 -23.38
N ARG A 98 24.64 -10.22 -22.86
CA ARG A 98 24.26 -8.93 -23.45
C ARG A 98 25.00 -8.68 -24.76
N GLU A 99 26.28 -9.02 -24.82
CA GLU A 99 27.12 -8.91 -26.01
C GLU A 99 26.60 -9.84 -27.12
N MET A 100 26.26 -11.10 -26.81
CA MET A 100 25.66 -12.05 -27.76
C MET A 100 24.29 -11.60 -28.25
N LYS A 101 23.41 -11.06 -27.37
CA LYS A 101 22.12 -10.49 -27.79
C LYS A 101 22.26 -9.27 -28.69
N ASN A 102 23.24 -8.41 -28.42
CA ASN A 102 23.51 -7.22 -29.23
C ASN A 102 24.14 -7.58 -30.58
N ALA A 103 25.02 -8.59 -30.63
CA ALA A 103 25.58 -9.13 -31.86
C ALA A 103 24.48 -9.76 -32.74
N ASN A 104 23.56 -10.52 -32.14
CA ASN A 104 22.43 -11.12 -32.84
C ASN A 104 21.46 -10.05 -33.38
N LYS A 105 21.18 -8.99 -32.61
CA LYS A 105 20.39 -7.84 -33.09
C LYS A 105 21.04 -7.09 -34.25
N ARG A 106 22.37 -6.91 -34.25
CA ARG A 106 23.09 -6.30 -35.39
C ARG A 106 22.99 -7.18 -36.64
N SER A 107 23.26 -8.47 -36.50
CA SER A 107 23.13 -9.46 -37.59
C SER A 107 21.72 -9.49 -38.20
N PHE A 108 20.68 -9.48 -37.36
CA PHE A 108 19.29 -9.41 -37.80
C PHE A 108 19.01 -8.10 -38.55
N LYS A 109 19.44 -6.95 -38.02
CA LYS A 109 19.22 -5.64 -38.67
C LYS A 109 19.91 -5.53 -40.04
N ASP A 110 21.08 -6.13 -40.20
CA ASP A 110 21.79 -6.15 -41.49
C ASP A 110 21.15 -7.10 -42.51
N PHE A 111 20.51 -8.19 -42.05
CA PHE A 111 19.74 -9.08 -42.92
C PHE A 111 18.51 -8.39 -43.55
N PHE A 112 17.84 -7.49 -42.80
CA PHE A 112 16.70 -6.71 -43.29
C PHE A 112 17.07 -5.44 -44.08
N ARG A 113 18.33 -4.99 -44.04
CA ARG A 113 18.81 -3.85 -44.84
C ARG A 113 19.26 -4.22 -46.25
N LYS A 114 19.49 -5.52 -46.50
CA LYS A 114 19.98 -6.04 -47.79
C LYS A 114 18.86 -6.47 -48.74
N LYS A 115 17.60 -6.21 -48.39
CA LYS A 115 16.40 -6.46 -49.19
C LYS A 115 15.75 -5.14 -49.55
#